data_AF-A0A438C2V2-F1
#
_entry.id   AF-A0A438C2V2-F1
#
_cell.length_a   1.000
_cell.length_b   1.000
_cell.length_c   1.000
_cell.angle_alpha   90.00
_cell.angle_beta   90.00
_cell.angle_gamma   90.00
#
_symmetry.space_group_name_H-M   'P 1'
#
loop_
_entity.id
_entity.type
_entity.pdbx_description
1 polymer ?
#
loop_
_entity_poly.entity_id
_entity_poly.type
_entity_poly.pdbx_seq_one_letter_code
_entity_poly.pdbx_strand_id
1 'polypeptide(L)'
;MLEAAYRLDGKNDLKWSQLVCTVLKGKWKIDHLMGTGPKPGDPRFEAWDEENSMIIAWLWNSMTPEISDTCMFLATAKDIWDAIQQTYSKARDTAQVYEVKVKTIAAKQGSKTVTEYANQLKALWQELDHYRMIKTKRRKGAVVLKDFIKQDRVYDFLVGLNPEFDQVRIQILGKQEVPCFNEVVALIRGEECQRSVMLEPQTLDG
;
A
#
# COMPACT_ATOMS: atom_id res chain seq x y z
N MET A 1 7.64 -2.53 -20.95
CA MET A 1 8.23 -3.48 -19.99
C MET A 1 7.63 -3.19 -18.62
N LEU A 2 7.32 -4.18 -17.78
CA LEU A 2 7.09 -3.93 -16.34
C LEU A 2 8.46 -3.50 -15.76
N GLU A 3 8.78 -2.20 -15.79
CA GLU A 3 9.88 -1.69 -14.98
C GLU A 3 9.39 -1.72 -13.53
N ALA A 4 9.60 -2.87 -12.90
CA ALA A 4 9.09 -3.11 -11.56
C ALA A 4 9.99 -2.39 -10.55
N ALA A 5 9.56 -1.22 -10.09
CA ALA A 5 10.10 -0.59 -8.87
C ALA A 5 10.03 -1.53 -7.64
N TYR A 6 9.25 -2.62 -7.74
CA TYR A 6 9.08 -3.64 -6.72
C TYR A 6 9.09 -5.05 -7.34
N ARG A 7 10.12 -5.86 -7.06
CA ARG A 7 10.12 -7.30 -7.37
C ARG A 7 9.40 -8.07 -6.27
N LEU A 8 8.59 -9.05 -6.63
CA LEU A 8 7.93 -9.95 -5.66
C LEU A 8 9.00 -10.71 -4.86
N ASP A 9 8.97 -10.59 -3.52
CA ASP A 9 9.95 -11.18 -2.59
C ASP A 9 9.32 -12.08 -1.51
N GLY A 10 8.04 -12.39 -1.67
CA GLY A 10 7.25 -13.19 -0.73
C GLY A 10 6.72 -12.42 0.49
N LYS A 11 7.18 -11.19 0.73
CA LYS A 11 6.68 -10.30 1.80
C LYS A 11 5.80 -9.17 1.25
N ASN A 12 5.97 -8.82 -0.02
CA ASN A 12 5.31 -7.69 -0.67
C ASN A 12 4.22 -8.06 -1.67
N ASP A 13 3.69 -9.30 -1.63
CA ASP A 13 2.65 -9.83 -2.54
C ASP A 13 1.51 -8.83 -2.77
N LEU A 14 1.00 -8.22 -1.70
CA LEU A 14 -0.10 -7.26 -1.81
C LEU A 14 0.24 -6.08 -2.73
N LYS A 15 1.41 -5.47 -2.56
CA LYS A 15 1.85 -4.30 -3.33
C LYS A 15 2.19 -4.70 -4.77
N TRP A 16 2.86 -5.83 -4.93
CA TRP A 16 3.21 -6.39 -6.23
C TRP A 16 1.94 -6.73 -7.05
N SER A 17 1.00 -7.43 -6.45
CA SER A 17 -0.28 -7.82 -7.07
C SER A 17 -1.07 -6.59 -7.52
N GLN A 18 -1.13 -5.54 -6.69
CA GLN A 18 -1.77 -4.28 -7.04
C GLN A 18 -1.09 -3.60 -8.24
N LEU A 19 0.25 -3.59 -8.30
CA LEU A 19 1.01 -3.00 -9.41
C LEU A 19 0.75 -3.76 -10.73
N VAL A 20 0.88 -5.10 -10.71
CA VAL A 20 0.64 -5.96 -11.89
C VAL A 20 -0.77 -5.74 -12.43
N CYS A 21 -1.78 -5.77 -11.55
CA CYS A 21 -3.17 -5.53 -11.95
C CYS A 21 -3.37 -4.14 -12.56
N THR A 22 -2.74 -3.10 -12.00
CA THR A 22 -2.85 -1.72 -12.50
C THR A 22 -2.23 -1.58 -13.89
N VAL A 23 -1.05 -2.15 -14.11
CA VAL A 23 -0.36 -2.09 -15.41
C VAL A 23 -1.13 -2.87 -16.47
N LEU A 24 -1.60 -4.08 -16.17
CA LEU A 24 -2.36 -4.87 -17.13
C LEU A 24 -3.72 -4.25 -17.44
N LYS A 25 -4.40 -3.66 -16.46
CA LYS A 25 -5.63 -2.87 -16.71
C LYS A 25 -5.37 -1.68 -17.62
N GLY A 26 -4.30 -0.93 -17.38
CA GLY A 26 -3.92 0.20 -18.25
C GLY A 26 -3.57 -0.22 -19.67
N LYS A 27 -3.22 -1.49 -19.88
CA LYS A 27 -2.95 -2.09 -21.19
C LYS A 27 -4.12 -2.89 -21.77
N TRP A 28 -5.28 -2.94 -21.10
CA TRP A 28 -6.43 -3.76 -21.47
C TRP A 28 -6.13 -5.27 -21.57
N LYS A 29 -5.20 -5.77 -20.74
CA LYS A 29 -4.72 -7.17 -20.72
C LYS A 29 -5.02 -7.93 -19.43
N ILE A 30 -5.94 -7.41 -18.61
CA ILE A 30 -6.26 -7.99 -17.29
C ILE A 30 -7.00 -9.33 -17.39
N ASP A 31 -7.72 -9.55 -18.50
CA ASP A 31 -8.45 -10.75 -18.87
C ASP A 31 -7.57 -12.01 -18.92
N HIS A 32 -6.29 -11.86 -19.25
CA HIS A 32 -5.30 -12.93 -19.27
C HIS A 32 -5.05 -13.51 -17.87
N LEU A 33 -5.12 -12.68 -16.82
CA LEU A 33 -5.03 -13.16 -15.43
C LEU A 33 -6.35 -13.80 -14.96
N MET A 34 -7.46 -13.34 -15.52
CA MET A 34 -8.80 -13.85 -15.17
C MET A 34 -9.10 -15.18 -15.88
N GLY A 35 -8.37 -15.51 -16.95
CA GLY A 35 -8.60 -16.72 -17.76
C GLY A 35 -9.84 -16.64 -18.63
N THR A 36 -10.27 -15.43 -18.97
CA THR A 36 -11.47 -15.19 -19.78
C THR A 36 -11.16 -15.12 -21.28
N GLY A 37 -10.02 -15.66 -21.70
CA GLY A 37 -9.56 -15.66 -23.09
C GLY A 37 -10.27 -16.68 -24.00
N PRO A 38 -10.06 -16.59 -25.32
CA PRO A 38 -10.49 -17.59 -26.29
C PRO A 38 -9.90 -18.97 -25.97
N LYS A 39 -10.61 -20.03 -26.39
CA LYS A 39 -10.17 -21.42 -26.23
C LYS A 39 -9.42 -21.90 -27.47
N PRO A 40 -8.59 -22.96 -27.37
CA PRO A 40 -8.00 -23.61 -28.53
C PRO A 40 -9.06 -23.94 -29.59
N GLY A 41 -8.83 -23.53 -30.84
CA GLY A 41 -9.77 -23.65 -31.95
C GLY A 41 -10.58 -22.39 -32.27
N ASP A 42 -10.56 -21.35 -31.41
CA ASP A 42 -11.03 -20.01 -31.79
C ASP A 42 -9.98 -19.34 -32.70
N PRO A 43 -10.36 -18.72 -33.82
CA PRO A 43 -9.42 -17.98 -34.68
C PRO A 43 -8.63 -16.88 -33.96
N ARG A 44 -9.12 -16.39 -32.81
CA ARG A 44 -8.46 -15.38 -31.98
C ARG A 44 -7.46 -15.97 -30.98
N PHE A 45 -7.38 -17.31 -30.88
CA PHE A 45 -6.54 -17.98 -29.90
C PHE A 45 -5.04 -17.71 -30.11
N GLU A 46 -4.56 -17.75 -31.35
CA GLU A 46 -3.14 -17.56 -31.66
C GLU A 46 -2.65 -16.17 -31.22
N ALA A 47 -3.38 -15.12 -31.61
CA ALA A 47 -3.07 -13.75 -31.17
C ALA A 47 -3.15 -13.59 -29.64
N TRP A 48 -4.12 -14.27 -29.00
CA TRP A 48 -4.22 -14.26 -27.54
C TRP A 48 -3.04 -15.00 -26.87
N ASP A 49 -2.57 -16.10 -27.44
CA ASP A 49 -1.47 -16.90 -26.90
C ASP A 49 -0.12 -16.18 -27.01
N GLU A 50 0.10 -15.43 -28.08
CA GLU A 50 1.24 -14.52 -28.23
C GLU A 50 1.25 -13.45 -27.12
N GLU A 51 0.10 -12.83 -26.87
CA GLU A 51 -0.05 -11.85 -25.80
C GLU A 51 0.14 -12.47 -24.40
N ASN A 52 -0.40 -13.67 -24.19
CA ASN A 52 -0.22 -14.46 -22.97
C ASN A 52 1.28 -14.72 -22.71
N SER A 53 2.04 -15.12 -23.74
CA SER A 53 3.49 -15.34 -23.65
C SER A 53 4.26 -14.08 -23.25
N MET A 54 3.86 -12.91 -23.78
CA MET A 54 4.44 -11.64 -23.35
C MET A 54 4.15 -11.33 -21.88
N ILE A 55 2.93 -11.59 -21.41
CA ILE A 55 2.53 -11.35 -20.02
C ILE A 55 3.26 -12.30 -19.08
N ILE A 56 3.44 -13.56 -19.46
CA ILE A 56 4.26 -14.54 -18.72
C ILE A 56 5.68 -13.99 -18.52
N ALA A 57 6.33 -13.52 -19.59
CA ALA A 57 7.66 -12.92 -19.50
C ALA A 57 7.68 -11.69 -18.58
N TRP A 58 6.64 -10.86 -18.60
CA TRP A 58 6.52 -9.71 -17.69
C TRP A 58 6.36 -10.16 -16.24
N LEU A 59 5.58 -11.20 -15.97
CA LEU A 59 5.40 -11.77 -14.64
C LEU A 59 6.73 -12.28 -14.08
N TRP A 60 7.46 -13.12 -14.82
CA TRP A 60 8.76 -13.64 -14.37
C TRP A 60 9.76 -12.51 -14.05
N ASN A 61 9.86 -11.52 -14.93
CA ASN A 61 10.78 -10.38 -14.72
C ASN A 61 10.38 -9.47 -13.54
N SER A 62 9.16 -9.60 -13.04
CA SER A 62 8.65 -8.84 -11.89
C SER A 62 8.83 -9.58 -10.55
N MET A 63 9.45 -10.76 -10.55
CA MET A 63 9.68 -11.59 -9.35
C MET A 63 11.17 -11.71 -9.05
N THR A 64 11.54 -12.12 -7.82
CA THR A 64 12.91 -12.63 -7.61
C THR A 64 13.07 -13.99 -8.28
N PRO A 65 14.30 -14.38 -8.68
CA PRO A 65 14.56 -15.66 -9.33
C PRO A 65 14.00 -16.85 -8.55
N GLU A 66 14.16 -16.83 -7.23
CA GLU A 66 13.70 -17.92 -6.35
C GLU A 66 12.19 -18.12 -6.40
N ILE A 67 11.42 -17.07 -6.70
CA ILE A 67 9.96 -17.15 -6.85
C ILE A 67 9.59 -17.51 -8.29
N SER A 68 10.21 -16.89 -9.29
CA SER A 68 9.90 -17.19 -10.70
C SER A 68 10.20 -18.65 -11.07
N ASP A 69 11.25 -19.24 -10.49
CA ASP A 69 11.63 -20.62 -10.74
C ASP A 69 10.54 -21.61 -10.33
N THR A 70 9.73 -21.27 -9.31
CA THR A 70 8.61 -22.11 -8.85
C THR A 70 7.45 -22.18 -9.84
N CYS A 71 7.35 -21.23 -10.77
CA CYS A 71 6.25 -21.09 -11.73
C CYS A 71 6.71 -21.04 -13.19
N MET A 72 7.99 -21.30 -13.46
CA MET A 72 8.61 -21.18 -14.79
C MET A 72 8.01 -22.12 -15.84
N PHE A 73 7.45 -23.25 -15.42
CA PHE A 73 6.88 -24.27 -16.31
C PHE A 73 5.36 -24.20 -16.44
N LEU A 74 4.72 -23.16 -15.88
CA LEU A 74 3.28 -22.97 -16.00
C LEU A 74 2.94 -22.36 -17.36
N ALA A 75 1.90 -22.91 -18.00
CA ALA A 75 1.60 -22.66 -19.42
C ALA A 75 0.93 -21.31 -19.68
N THR A 76 0.22 -20.75 -18.69
CA THR A 76 -0.52 -19.51 -18.86
C THR A 76 -0.17 -18.47 -17.80
N ALA A 77 -0.31 -17.19 -18.16
CA ALA A 77 -0.20 -16.09 -17.20
C ALA A 77 -1.18 -16.25 -16.03
N LYS A 78 -2.34 -16.85 -16.29
CA LYS A 78 -3.32 -17.22 -15.27
C LYS A 78 -2.78 -18.25 -14.28
N ASP A 79 -2.19 -19.34 -14.77
CA ASP A 79 -1.67 -20.40 -13.90
C ASP A 79 -0.56 -19.85 -12.98
N ILE A 80 0.33 -19.03 -13.53
CA ILE A 80 1.35 -18.32 -12.75
C ILE A 80 0.70 -17.43 -11.70
N TRP A 81 -0.25 -16.59 -12.12
CA TRP A 81 -0.95 -15.70 -11.21
C TRP A 81 -1.63 -16.44 -10.06
N ASP A 82 -2.40 -17.49 -10.38
CA ASP A 82 -3.12 -18.28 -9.38
C ASP A 82 -2.17 -19.01 -8.42
N ALA A 83 -1.04 -19.54 -8.92
CA ALA A 83 -0.03 -20.17 -8.09
C ALA A 83 0.61 -19.18 -7.09
N ILE A 84 0.94 -17.97 -7.54
CA ILE A 84 1.46 -16.90 -6.68
C ILE A 84 0.42 -16.47 -5.64
N GLN A 85 -0.83 -16.23 -6.07
CA GLN A 85 -1.91 -15.88 -5.15
C GLN A 85 -2.15 -17.00 -4.12
N GLN A 86 -2.10 -18.27 -4.52
CA GLN A 86 -2.28 -19.38 -3.59
C GLN A 86 -1.15 -19.48 -2.57
N THR A 87 0.08 -19.28 -3.01
CA THR A 87 1.28 -19.44 -2.17
C THR A 87 1.46 -18.26 -1.21
N TYR A 88 1.27 -17.04 -1.70
CA TYR A 88 1.63 -15.82 -0.97
C TYR A 88 0.43 -15.01 -0.48
N SER A 89 -0.73 -15.06 -1.18
CA SER A 89 -1.93 -14.30 -0.79
C SER A 89 -2.77 -15.02 0.27
N LYS A 90 -2.95 -16.35 0.18
CA LYS A 90 -3.86 -17.09 1.09
C LYS A 90 -3.27 -17.49 2.43
N ALA A 91 -1.95 -17.55 2.57
CA ALA A 91 -1.32 -18.14 3.75
C ALA A 91 -1.24 -17.20 4.98
N ARG A 92 -1.63 -15.91 4.87
CA ARG A 92 -1.20 -14.92 5.88
C ARG A 92 -2.17 -13.81 6.27
N ASP A 93 -3.45 -13.84 5.88
CA ASP A 93 -4.39 -12.75 6.19
C ASP A 93 -4.41 -12.32 7.68
N THR A 94 -4.31 -13.25 8.62
CA THR A 94 -4.36 -12.90 10.06
C THR A 94 -2.98 -12.49 10.61
N ALA A 95 -1.92 -13.19 10.23
CA ALA A 95 -0.56 -12.90 10.70
C ALA A 95 -0.02 -11.57 10.13
N GLN A 96 -0.28 -11.29 8.85
CA GLN A 96 0.06 -10.00 8.23
C GLN A 96 -0.75 -8.86 8.82
N VAL A 97 -2.07 -9.03 9.02
CA VAL A 97 -2.88 -8.00 9.70
C VAL A 97 -2.36 -7.74 11.11
N TYR A 98 -1.98 -8.79 11.85
CA TYR A 98 -1.36 -8.63 13.17
C TYR A 98 -0.03 -7.87 13.08
N GLU A 99 0.87 -8.26 12.18
CA GLU A 99 2.16 -7.61 11.97
C GLU A 99 2.01 -6.12 11.61
N VAL A 100 1.11 -5.79 10.67
CA VAL A 100 0.85 -4.40 10.26
C VAL A 100 0.21 -3.61 11.40
N LYS A 101 -0.68 -4.22 12.19
CA LYS A 101 -1.22 -3.58 13.40
C LYS A 101 -0.13 -3.27 14.41
N VAL A 102 0.75 -4.22 14.70
CA VAL A 102 1.89 -4.03 15.62
C VAL A 102 2.79 -2.90 15.11
N LYS A 103 3.12 -2.89 13.82
CA LYS A 103 3.90 -1.80 13.20
C LYS A 103 3.20 -0.44 13.30
N THR A 104 1.88 -0.40 13.16
CA THR A 104 1.08 0.85 13.27
C THR A 104 1.14 1.38 14.70
N ILE A 105 0.92 0.53 15.71
CA ILE A 105 0.95 0.92 17.12
C ILE A 105 2.36 1.36 17.56
N ALA A 106 3.39 0.67 17.07
CA ALA A 106 4.78 0.99 17.37
C ALA A 106 5.33 2.21 16.62
N ALA A 107 4.62 2.71 15.60
CA ALA A 107 5.11 3.80 14.77
C ALA A 107 5.16 5.13 15.54
N LYS A 108 6.37 5.67 15.67
CA LYS A 108 6.65 7.01 16.23
C LYS A 108 7.39 7.85 15.20
N GLN A 109 7.28 9.18 15.32
CA GLN A 109 8.00 10.15 14.49
C GLN A 109 9.51 9.93 14.64
N GLY A 110 10.04 10.05 15.86
CA GLY A 110 11.46 9.84 16.14
C GLY A 110 12.30 10.84 15.35
N SER A 111 13.29 10.34 14.59
CA SER A 111 14.17 11.17 13.75
C SER A 111 13.59 11.52 12.37
N LYS A 112 12.36 11.10 12.06
CA LYS A 112 11.72 11.38 10.76
C LYS A 112 11.11 12.77 10.75
N THR A 113 11.09 13.39 9.58
CA THR A 113 10.24 14.57 9.35
C THR A 113 8.77 14.23 9.55
N VAL A 114 7.94 15.23 9.84
CA VAL A 114 6.48 15.07 9.97
C VAL A 114 5.88 14.43 8.72
N THR A 115 6.39 14.80 7.54
CA THR A 115 5.93 14.26 6.26
C THR A 115 6.27 12.78 6.09
N GLU A 116 7.51 12.38 6.40
CA GLU A 116 7.93 10.97 6.34
C GLU A 116 7.13 10.10 7.32
N TYR A 117 6.92 10.58 8.54
CA TYR A 117 6.13 9.88 9.55
C TYR A 117 4.67 9.71 9.11
N ALA A 118 4.04 10.78 8.61
CA ALA A 118 2.68 10.73 8.09
C ALA A 118 2.55 9.75 6.91
N ASN A 119 3.52 9.73 6.00
CA ASN A 119 3.54 8.81 4.87
C ASN A 119 3.72 7.35 5.30
N GLN A 120 4.56 7.09 6.31
CA GLN A 120 4.73 5.76 6.89
C GLN A 120 3.40 5.21 7.44
N LEU A 121 2.68 6.02 8.23
CA LEU A 121 1.37 5.63 8.77
C LEU A 121 0.33 5.43 7.67
N LYS A 122 0.25 6.33 6.68
CA LYS A 122 -0.64 6.17 5.51
C LYS A 122 -0.41 4.84 4.81
N ALA A 123 0.84 4.46 4.57
CA ALA A 123 1.17 3.19 3.91
C ALA A 123 0.68 1.98 4.70
N LEU A 124 0.89 1.96 6.02
CA LEU A 124 0.41 0.88 6.91
C LEU A 124 -1.12 0.80 6.94
N TRP A 125 -1.79 1.95 7.03
CA TRP A 125 -3.24 2.02 7.05
C TRP A 125 -3.88 1.60 5.73
N GLN A 126 -3.26 1.92 4.58
CA GLN A 126 -3.72 1.47 3.26
C GLN A 126 -3.67 -0.06 3.16
N GLU A 127 -2.62 -0.67 3.70
CA GLU A 127 -2.49 -2.13 3.76
C GLU A 127 -3.58 -2.74 4.66
N LEU A 128 -3.85 -2.16 5.85
CA LEU A 128 -4.96 -2.60 6.71
C LEU A 128 -6.34 -2.44 6.03
N ASP A 129 -6.56 -1.35 5.30
CA ASP A 129 -7.81 -1.12 4.58
C ASP A 129 -8.03 -2.15 3.47
N HIS A 130 -6.96 -2.58 2.80
CA HIS A 130 -7.05 -3.63 1.81
C HIS A 130 -7.58 -4.94 2.43
N TYR A 131 -6.96 -5.40 3.53
CA TYR A 131 -7.43 -6.60 4.24
C TYR A 131 -8.87 -6.44 4.76
N ARG A 132 -9.26 -5.25 5.22
CA ARG A 132 -10.64 -4.95 5.63
C ARG A 132 -11.62 -4.99 4.46
N MET A 133 -11.25 -4.51 3.29
CA MET A 133 -12.09 -4.52 2.08
C MET A 133 -12.33 -5.94 1.55
N ILE A 134 -11.31 -6.82 1.61
CA ILE A 134 -11.47 -8.25 1.32
C ILE A 134 -12.55 -8.86 2.22
N LYS A 135 -12.54 -8.55 3.53
CA LYS A 135 -13.55 -9.05 4.49
C LYS A 135 -14.92 -8.38 4.32
N THR A 136 -14.97 -7.08 4.00
CA THR A 136 -16.21 -6.26 3.94
C THR A 136 -17.02 -6.48 2.66
N LYS A 137 -16.45 -7.02 1.57
CA LYS A 137 -17.24 -7.50 0.40
C LYS A 137 -18.35 -8.50 0.77
N ARG A 138 -18.37 -9.02 2.00
CA ARG A 138 -19.39 -9.91 2.55
C ARG A 138 -20.45 -9.27 3.46
N ARG A 139 -20.40 -7.95 3.79
CA ARG A 139 -21.39 -7.33 4.71
C ARG A 139 -21.73 -5.87 4.35
N LYS A 140 -23.02 -5.53 4.36
CA LYS A 140 -23.54 -4.15 4.23
C LYS A 140 -23.55 -3.46 5.60
N GLY A 141 -22.80 -2.38 5.74
CA GLY A 141 -22.73 -1.54 6.95
C GLY A 141 -21.44 -0.72 6.98
N ALA A 142 -21.35 0.34 6.17
CA ALA A 142 -20.06 0.88 5.73
C ALA A 142 -19.81 2.38 6.01
N VAL A 143 -20.79 3.15 6.50
CA VAL A 143 -20.64 4.61 6.62
C VAL A 143 -20.08 5.01 7.99
N VAL A 144 -20.80 4.69 9.08
CA VAL A 144 -20.39 5.06 10.46
C VAL A 144 -19.00 4.51 10.82
N LEU A 145 -18.68 3.28 10.40
CA LEU A 145 -17.37 2.67 10.65
C LEU A 145 -16.21 3.43 9.98
N LYS A 146 -16.45 4.07 8.82
CA LYS A 146 -15.40 4.82 8.12
C LYS A 146 -15.01 6.09 8.84
N ASP A 147 -15.97 6.77 9.48
CA ASP A 147 -15.69 8.01 10.19
C ASP A 147 -14.93 7.76 11.50
N PHE A 148 -15.29 6.71 12.25
CA PHE A 148 -14.48 6.22 13.37
C PHE A 148 -13.05 5.88 12.97
N ILE A 149 -12.85 5.14 11.86
CA ILE A 149 -11.51 4.81 11.38
C ILE A 149 -10.70 6.06 11.02
N LYS A 150 -11.31 7.07 10.38
CA LYS A 150 -10.61 8.32 10.05
C LYS A 150 -10.19 9.07 11.31
N GLN A 151 -11.05 9.10 12.31
CA GLN A 151 -10.77 9.78 13.58
C GLN A 151 -9.66 9.06 14.36
N ASP A 152 -9.72 7.72 14.46
CA ASP A 152 -8.66 6.90 15.08
C ASP A 152 -7.29 7.17 14.45
N ARG A 153 -7.23 7.34 13.12
CA ARG A 153 -5.99 7.65 12.40
C ARG A 153 -5.39 9.00 12.79
N VAL A 154 -6.23 9.99 13.07
CA VAL A 154 -5.75 11.28 13.59
C VAL A 154 -5.12 11.07 14.96
N TYR A 155 -5.76 10.30 15.84
CA TYR A 155 -5.22 10.02 17.17
C TYR A 155 -3.93 9.21 17.14
N ASP A 156 -3.86 8.16 16.32
CA ASP A 156 -2.65 7.35 16.12
C ASP A 156 -1.46 8.24 15.73
N PHE A 157 -1.67 9.16 14.79
CA PHE A 157 -0.63 10.11 14.38
C PHE A 157 -0.25 11.07 15.49
N LEU A 158 -1.21 11.71 16.15
CA LEU A 158 -0.95 12.66 17.22
C LEU A 158 -0.18 12.03 18.39
N VAL A 159 -0.51 10.78 18.76
CA VAL A 159 0.13 10.02 19.86
C VAL A 159 1.58 9.63 19.54
N GLY A 160 1.96 9.55 18.27
CA GLY A 160 3.32 9.21 17.87
C GLY A 160 4.20 10.37 17.45
N LEU A 161 3.69 11.60 17.45
CA LEU A 161 4.49 12.82 17.27
C LEU A 161 5.47 13.02 18.44
N ASN A 162 6.59 13.68 18.13
CA ASN A 162 7.57 14.07 19.14
C ASN A 162 6.99 15.10 20.14
N PRO A 163 7.53 15.19 21.37
CA PRO A 163 7.03 16.10 22.41
C PRO A 163 7.05 17.59 22.02
N GLU A 164 7.93 17.97 21.10
CA GLU A 164 8.01 19.36 20.60
C GLU A 164 6.74 19.89 19.94
N PHE A 165 5.81 19.00 19.54
CA PHE A 165 4.53 19.36 18.93
C PHE A 165 3.36 19.36 19.92
N ASP A 166 3.61 19.20 21.22
CA ASP A 166 2.57 19.08 22.26
C ASP A 166 1.58 20.25 22.26
N GLN A 167 2.06 21.48 22.05
CA GLN A 167 1.20 22.67 22.02
C GLN A 167 0.17 22.59 20.88
N VAL A 168 0.63 22.26 19.67
CA VAL A 168 -0.27 22.10 18.50
C VAL A 168 -1.18 20.89 18.68
N ARG A 169 -0.69 19.81 19.32
CA ARG A 169 -1.50 18.63 19.67
C ARG A 169 -2.68 19.02 20.57
N ILE A 170 -2.45 19.80 21.63
CA ILE A 170 -3.50 20.27 22.54
C ILE A 170 -4.51 21.14 21.79
N GLN A 171 -4.05 22.06 20.94
CA GLN A 171 -4.94 22.92 20.14
C GLN A 171 -5.84 22.11 19.19
N ILE A 172 -5.30 21.05 18.57
CA ILE A 172 -6.07 20.17 17.69
C ILE A 172 -7.11 19.39 18.50
N LEU A 173 -6.73 18.83 19.64
CA LEU A 173 -7.62 18.06 20.52
C LEU A 173 -8.70 18.91 21.19
N GLY A 174 -8.46 20.21 21.37
CA GLY A 174 -9.42 21.16 21.93
C GLY A 174 -10.50 21.64 20.96
N LYS A 175 -10.44 21.27 19.67
CA LYS A 175 -11.46 21.64 18.68
C LYS A 175 -12.75 20.85 18.88
N GLN A 176 -13.88 21.51 18.61
CA GLN A 176 -15.21 20.87 18.68
C GLN A 176 -15.34 19.68 17.72
N GLU A 177 -14.71 19.78 16.55
CA GLU A 177 -14.60 18.69 15.58
C GLU A 177 -13.11 18.42 15.28
N VAL A 178 -12.75 17.13 15.26
CA VAL A 178 -11.39 16.71 14.93
C VAL A 178 -11.16 16.98 13.44
N PRO A 179 -10.16 17.80 13.06
CA PRO A 179 -9.88 18.09 11.65
C PRO A 179 -9.49 16.83 10.89
N CYS A 180 -9.60 16.86 9.56
CA CYS A 180 -9.23 15.69 8.78
C CYS A 180 -7.72 15.42 8.84
N PHE A 181 -7.31 14.18 8.60
CA PHE A 181 -5.90 13.77 8.71
C PHE A 181 -4.93 14.67 7.93
N ASN A 182 -5.28 15.07 6.70
CA ASN A 182 -4.40 15.91 5.89
C ASN A 182 -4.29 17.34 6.43
N GLU A 183 -5.35 17.88 7.03
CA GLU A 183 -5.32 19.19 7.71
C GLU A 183 -4.43 19.13 8.94
N VAL A 184 -4.55 18.07 9.75
CA VAL A 184 -3.69 17.85 10.92
C VAL A 184 -2.22 17.78 10.52
N VAL A 185 -1.89 17.02 9.47
CA VAL A 185 -0.51 16.96 8.94
C VAL A 185 -0.04 18.33 8.45
N ALA A 186 -0.89 19.11 7.79
CA ALA A 186 -0.53 20.44 7.32
C ALA A 186 -0.22 21.42 8.47
N LEU A 187 -1.02 21.38 9.55
CA LEU A 187 -0.80 22.19 10.75
C LEU A 187 0.54 21.85 11.42
N ILE A 188 0.79 20.57 11.65
CA ILE A 188 2.03 20.10 12.31
C ILE A 188 3.26 20.36 11.42
N ARG A 189 3.14 20.22 10.10
CA ARG A 189 4.22 20.57 9.17
C ARG A 189 4.52 22.07 9.16
N GLY A 190 3.48 22.91 9.26
CA GLY A 190 3.65 24.36 9.40
C GLY A 190 4.48 24.72 10.64
N GLU A 191 4.17 24.07 11.77
CA GLU A 191 4.94 24.21 13.00
C GLU A 191 6.38 23.68 12.86
N GLU A 192 6.58 22.52 12.23
CA GLU A 192 7.92 21.97 11.94
C GLU A 192 8.77 22.99 11.17
N CYS A 193 8.24 23.58 10.10
CA CYS A 193 8.94 24.61 9.32
C CYS A 193 9.24 25.87 10.14
N GLN A 194 8.28 26.36 10.92
CA GLN A 194 8.46 27.54 11.76
C GLN A 194 9.58 27.33 12.79
N ARG A 195 9.61 26.17 13.43
CA ARG A 195 10.62 25.80 14.41
C ARG A 195 12.00 25.68 13.79
N SER A 196 12.13 25.12 12.59
CA SER A 196 13.41 25.07 11.87
C SER A 196 14.00 26.45 11.65
N VAL A 197 13.18 27.44 11.25
CA VAL A 197 13.64 28.83 11.06
C VAL A 197 13.99 29.52 12.39
N MET A 198 13.20 29.29 13.44
CA MET A 198 13.43 29.92 14.74
C MET A 198 14.63 29.35 15.51
N LEU A 199 15.07 28.14 15.17
CA LEU A 199 16.18 27.43 15.83
C LEU A 199 17.47 27.44 14.98
N GLU A 200 17.46 28.02 13.78
CA GLU A 200 18.69 28.27 13.02
C GLU A 200 19.56 29.30 13.79
N PRO A 201 20.84 28.99 14.06
CA PRO A 201 21.73 29.97 14.69
C PRO A 201 21.84 31.17 13.75
N GLN A 202 21.45 32.35 14.24
CA GLN A 202 21.87 33.59 13.59
C GLN A 202 23.39 33.63 13.66
N THR A 203 24.06 33.29 12.57
CA THR A 203 25.47 33.65 12.38
C THR A 203 25.49 35.18 12.31
N LEU A 204 25.72 35.77 13.48
CA LEU A 204 26.10 37.18 13.60
C LEU A 204 27.47 37.30 12.95
N ASP A 205 27.49 37.57 11.64
CA ASP A 205 28.66 38.12 10.98
C ASP A 205 28.84 39.55 11.51
N GLY A 206 29.86 39.70 12.37
CA GLY A 206 30.37 40.97 12.87
C GLY A 206 31.75 41.27 12.30
#